data_AF-A0A838T318-F1
#
_entry.id   AF-A0A838T318-F1
#
_cell.length_a   1.000
_cell.length_b   1.000
_cell.length_c   1.000
_cell.angle_alpha   90.00
_cell.angle_beta   90.00
_cell.angle_gamma   90.00
#
_symmetry.space_group_name_H-M   'P 1'
#
loop_
_entity.id
_entity.type
_entity.pdbx_description
1 polymer ?
#
loop_
_entity_poly.entity_id
_entity_poly.type
_entity_poly.pdbx_seq_one_letter_code
_entity_poly.pdbx_strand_id
1 'polypeptide(L)'
;KAGQKCTAIRRTLVPDSMTEDVVAALQKRLAGVKIGDPSVEGVKMGPLAGKAQVAEVGKSLSSLLNAAERVYGDPDKLDVIGADRDRGAFFPTTLLYSEKPFARDEPHSVEAFGPVNTVMPYKSVDEAITLAKMGRGSLVGSLFTSDDSTARDVVLGVASHHGRLVLLNRDSAKASTGHGSPLPQLVHGGPGRAGGGEEMGGIRGALHYMQRTAVQGSPTTLTKVSSEWIRGAEQKPDKRHPFRKFYDEIQIGETLNTGTRTVTEKDVTNFAAISGDHFYAHMNDAAAKESIFGARVAHGYFVISAAAGLFVDPEPGPVIANYGLENLRFVKPVYIGDTIKVRFTCKQKTAKDTPPDGVPQGVIAWDVEVTNQNDEPVAVYTILTLVKRSPEAMSTATPQAKIPPDENVANANARAIAHTVGGGKPD
;
A
#
# COMPACT_ATOMS: atom_id res chain seq x y z
N LYS A 1 -10.09 16.18 19.78
CA LYS A 1 -8.73 16.75 19.67
C LYS A 1 -8.84 18.18 19.15
N ALA A 2 -8.12 19.15 19.72
CA ALA A 2 -8.22 20.57 19.37
C ALA A 2 -7.32 20.96 18.18
N GLY A 3 -7.45 20.28 17.04
CA GLY A 3 -6.68 20.60 15.82
C GLY A 3 -5.17 20.29 15.86
N GLN A 4 -4.64 19.75 16.96
CA GLN A 4 -3.24 19.33 17.11
C GLN A 4 -2.99 17.98 16.41
N LYS A 5 -3.08 17.99 15.09
CA LYS A 5 -2.66 16.89 14.20
C LYS A 5 -1.89 17.52 13.03
N CYS A 6 -0.76 16.93 12.66
CA CYS A 6 -0.02 17.31 11.45
C CYS A 6 -0.87 17.18 10.16
N THR A 7 -1.88 16.30 10.17
CA THR A 7 -2.83 16.07 9.08
C THR A 7 -4.15 16.82 9.25
N ALA A 8 -4.23 17.88 10.05
CA ALA A 8 -5.46 18.67 10.15
C ALA A 8 -5.61 19.63 8.95
N ILE A 9 -6.85 19.89 8.54
CA ILE A 9 -7.14 20.81 7.43
C ILE A 9 -6.97 22.25 7.94
N ARG A 10 -6.00 22.98 7.39
CA ARG A 10 -5.71 24.40 7.73
C ARG A 10 -6.29 25.40 6.75
N ARG A 11 -6.39 25.00 5.48
CA ARG A 11 -6.90 25.82 4.38
C ARG A 11 -8.04 25.06 3.69
N THR A 12 -9.15 25.74 3.47
CA THR A 12 -10.33 25.19 2.81
C THR A 12 -10.57 26.00 1.55
N LEU A 13 -10.34 25.39 0.38
CA LEU A 13 -10.51 26.03 -0.92
C LEU A 13 -11.93 25.73 -1.43
N VAL A 14 -12.71 26.77 -1.76
CA VAL A 14 -14.11 26.65 -2.18
C VAL A 14 -14.36 27.39 -3.49
N PRO A 15 -15.23 26.91 -4.39
CA PRO A 15 -15.68 27.71 -5.51
C PRO A 15 -16.26 29.04 -5.02
N ASP A 16 -15.89 30.13 -5.69
CA ASP A 16 -16.27 31.50 -5.30
C ASP A 16 -17.79 31.62 -5.05
N SER A 17 -18.60 31.03 -5.94
CA SER A 17 -20.06 31.02 -5.87
C SER A 17 -20.66 30.23 -4.69
N MET A 18 -19.87 29.44 -3.95
CA MET A 18 -20.32 28.64 -2.81
C MET A 18 -19.77 29.16 -1.48
N THR A 19 -19.00 30.25 -1.49
CA THR A 19 -18.23 30.71 -0.33
C THR A 19 -19.13 31.03 0.86
N GLU A 20 -20.17 31.85 0.65
CA GLU A 20 -21.10 32.27 1.70
C GLU A 20 -21.80 31.06 2.35
N ASP A 21 -22.34 30.15 1.51
CA ASP A 21 -23.02 28.94 1.96
C ASP A 21 -22.10 28.04 2.78
N VAL A 22 -20.85 27.86 2.35
CA VAL A 22 -19.87 27.04 3.06
C VAL A 22 -19.48 27.68 4.38
N VAL A 23 -19.20 28.99 4.41
CA VAL A 23 -18.85 29.71 5.65
C VAL A 23 -20.01 29.62 6.65
N ALA A 24 -21.25 29.85 6.22
CA ALA A 24 -22.43 29.76 7.08
C ALA A 24 -22.64 28.33 7.61
N ALA A 25 -22.48 27.31 6.76
CA ALA A 25 -22.59 25.92 7.16
C ALA A 25 -21.50 25.51 8.18
N LEU A 26 -20.26 25.99 7.98
CA LEU A 26 -19.16 25.75 8.91
C LEU A 26 -19.40 26.46 10.25
N GLN A 27 -19.79 27.73 10.25
CA GLN A 27 -20.18 28.47 11.47
C GLN A 27 -21.23 27.71 12.27
N LYS A 28 -22.32 27.29 11.61
CA LYS A 28 -23.40 26.52 12.23
C LYS A 28 -22.90 25.19 12.80
N ARG A 29 -22.02 24.49 12.08
CA ARG A 29 -21.45 23.22 12.55
C ARG A 29 -20.54 23.41 13.75
N LEU A 30 -19.72 24.46 13.74
CA LEU A 30 -18.77 24.79 14.80
C LEU A 30 -19.47 25.31 16.07
N ALA A 31 -20.60 26.01 15.95
CA ALA A 31 -21.44 26.43 17.08
C ALA A 31 -21.93 25.26 17.95
N GLY A 32 -22.07 24.07 17.36
CA GLY A 32 -22.43 22.85 18.10
C GLY A 32 -21.26 22.17 18.85
N VAL A 33 -20.03 22.67 18.74
CA VAL A 33 -18.84 22.06 19.36
C VAL A 33 -18.68 22.57 20.79
N LYS A 34 -19.08 21.74 21.75
CA LYS A 34 -18.86 21.99 23.18
C LYS A 34 -17.39 21.80 23.56
N ILE A 35 -16.80 22.83 24.16
CA ILE A 35 -15.40 22.87 24.61
C ILE A 35 -15.37 22.74 26.14
N GLY A 36 -14.47 21.91 26.69
CA GLY A 36 -14.46 21.69 28.13
C GLY A 36 -13.55 20.56 28.60
N ASP A 37 -13.74 20.15 29.86
CA ASP A 37 -13.07 18.99 30.43
C ASP A 37 -13.44 17.71 29.63
N PRO A 38 -12.45 16.95 29.10
CA PRO A 38 -12.72 15.71 28.37
C PRO A 38 -13.48 14.62 29.15
N SER A 39 -13.50 14.69 30.49
CA SER A 39 -14.23 13.76 31.34
C SER A 39 -15.74 14.07 31.45
N VAL A 40 -16.16 15.26 31.04
CA VAL A 40 -17.57 15.68 31.11
C VAL A 40 -18.34 15.22 29.87
N GLU A 41 -19.49 14.58 30.11
CA GLU A 41 -20.35 14.09 29.03
C GLU A 41 -20.79 15.22 28.09
N GLY A 42 -20.76 14.95 26.79
CA GLY A 42 -21.18 15.89 25.76
C GLY A 42 -20.10 16.89 25.31
N VAL A 43 -18.97 17.01 26.03
CA VAL A 43 -17.79 17.74 25.54
C VAL A 43 -17.25 17.06 24.28
N LYS A 44 -17.03 17.86 23.21
CA LYS A 44 -16.54 17.36 21.91
C LYS A 44 -15.10 17.77 21.64
N MET A 45 -14.61 18.84 22.28
CA MET A 45 -13.23 19.31 22.14
C MET A 45 -12.64 19.63 23.51
N GLY A 46 -11.54 18.95 23.85
CA GLY A 46 -10.73 19.25 25.03
C GLY A 46 -9.74 20.41 24.82
N PRO A 47 -8.84 20.66 25.78
CA PRO A 47 -7.83 21.69 25.67
C PRO A 47 -6.73 21.34 24.64
N LEU A 48 -5.91 22.34 24.31
CA LEU A 48 -4.59 22.14 23.72
C LEU A 48 -3.64 21.47 24.74
N ALA A 49 -2.51 20.96 24.26
CA ALA A 49 -1.50 20.28 25.09
C ALA A 49 -0.96 21.12 26.27
N GLY A 50 -1.00 22.45 26.19
CA GLY A 50 -0.56 23.32 27.29
C GLY A 50 -0.67 24.82 26.98
N LYS A 51 -0.46 25.68 27.98
CA LYS A 51 -0.59 27.15 27.83
C LYS A 51 0.43 27.77 26.88
N ALA A 52 1.64 27.21 26.79
CA ALA A 52 2.63 27.63 25.80
C ALA A 52 2.08 27.46 24.37
N GLN A 53 1.37 26.36 24.11
CA GLN A 53 0.72 26.11 22.82
C GLN A 53 -0.45 27.07 22.56
N VAL A 54 -1.22 27.45 23.58
CA VAL A 54 -2.25 28.51 23.46
C VAL A 54 -1.62 29.82 22.98
N ALA A 55 -0.51 30.23 23.59
CA ALA A 55 0.19 31.47 23.21
C ALA A 55 0.76 31.40 21.78
N GLU A 56 1.34 30.27 21.37
CA GLU A 56 1.87 30.06 20.02
C GLU A 56 0.78 30.06 18.94
N VAL A 57 -0.35 29.37 19.20
CA VAL A 57 -1.52 29.41 18.33
C VAL A 57 -2.07 30.83 18.24
N GLY A 58 -2.13 31.56 19.36
CA GLY A 58 -2.54 32.97 19.39
C GLY A 58 -1.65 33.88 18.55
N LYS A 59 -0.32 33.74 18.64
CA LYS A 59 0.64 34.48 17.81
C LYS A 59 0.45 34.20 16.32
N SER A 60 0.28 32.93 15.97
CA SER A 60 0.06 32.51 14.58
C SER A 60 -1.28 33.03 14.04
N LEU A 61 -2.34 33.00 14.86
CA LEU A 61 -3.62 33.58 14.55
C LEU A 61 -3.52 35.09 14.29
N SER A 62 -2.80 35.84 15.13
CA SER A 62 -2.58 37.28 14.89
C SER A 62 -1.90 37.56 13.55
N SER A 63 -0.92 36.76 13.15
CA SER A 63 -0.31 36.89 11.82
C SER A 63 -1.30 36.60 10.69
N LEU A 64 -2.15 35.58 10.83
CA LEU A 64 -3.17 35.25 9.83
C LEU A 64 -4.22 36.35 9.69
N LEU A 65 -4.57 37.03 10.79
CA LEU A 65 -5.54 38.14 10.79
C LEU A 65 -5.06 39.38 10.02
N ASN A 66 -3.77 39.48 9.70
CA ASN A 66 -3.27 40.53 8.80
C ASN A 66 -3.69 40.30 7.33
N ALA A 67 -4.16 39.11 6.99
CA ALA A 67 -4.47 38.68 5.61
C ALA A 67 -5.86 38.03 5.46
N ALA A 68 -6.59 37.86 6.56
CA ALA A 68 -7.89 37.20 6.60
C ALA A 68 -8.76 37.80 7.71
N GLU A 69 -10.07 37.81 7.50
CA GLU A 69 -11.04 38.21 8.50
C GLU A 69 -11.43 37.01 9.37
N ARG A 70 -11.68 37.25 10.66
CA ARG A 70 -12.28 36.24 11.54
C ARG A 70 -13.79 36.22 11.38
N VAL A 71 -14.31 35.15 10.79
CA VAL A 71 -15.75 34.94 10.61
C VAL A 71 -16.37 34.08 11.71
N TYR A 72 -15.58 33.37 12.52
CA TYR A 72 -16.08 32.61 13.68
C TYR A 72 -15.02 32.44 14.77
N GLY A 73 -15.45 32.31 16.03
CA GLY A 73 -14.57 31.95 17.15
C GLY A 73 -13.98 33.16 17.89
N ASP A 74 -14.83 33.87 18.62
CA ASP A 74 -14.41 35.01 19.44
C ASP A 74 -13.71 34.51 20.73
N PRO A 75 -12.41 34.81 20.94
CA PRO A 75 -11.68 34.38 22.12
C PRO A 75 -12.26 34.97 23.41
N ASP A 76 -12.92 36.12 23.37
CA ASP A 76 -13.51 36.74 24.56
C ASP A 76 -14.78 36.00 25.01
N LYS A 77 -15.45 35.31 24.08
CA LYS A 77 -16.71 34.57 24.30
C LYS A 77 -16.52 33.06 24.39
N LEU A 78 -15.34 32.59 24.80
CA LEU A 78 -15.09 31.17 24.99
C LEU A 78 -15.78 30.65 26.26
N ASP A 79 -16.84 29.87 26.07
CA ASP A 79 -17.48 29.09 27.14
C ASP A 79 -16.77 27.74 27.31
N VAL A 80 -16.48 27.37 28.55
CA VAL A 80 -15.72 26.16 28.92
C VAL A 80 -16.54 25.36 29.92
N ILE A 81 -16.94 24.16 29.51
CA ILE A 81 -17.78 23.29 30.33
C ILE A 81 -16.93 22.47 31.30
N GLY A 82 -17.26 22.55 32.58
CA GLY A 82 -16.69 21.69 33.61
C GLY A 82 -15.21 21.92 33.91
N ALA A 83 -14.64 23.04 33.45
CA ALA A 83 -13.27 23.43 33.76
C ALA A 83 -13.14 24.95 33.86
N ASP A 84 -12.09 25.39 34.55
CA ASP A 84 -11.71 26.79 34.61
C ASP A 84 -11.01 27.20 33.31
N ARG A 85 -11.60 28.19 32.62
CA ARG A 85 -11.12 28.72 31.33
C ARG A 85 -9.68 29.25 31.42
N ASP A 86 -9.36 30.01 32.46
CA ASP A 86 -8.09 30.73 32.58
C ASP A 86 -6.98 29.84 33.12
N ARG A 87 -7.34 28.81 33.90
CA ARG A 87 -6.39 27.77 34.33
C ARG A 87 -6.12 26.73 33.24
N GLY A 88 -7.11 26.42 32.41
CA GLY A 88 -6.98 25.46 31.32
C GLY A 88 -6.23 26.00 30.09
N ALA A 89 -5.84 25.08 29.19
CA ALA A 89 -5.20 25.41 27.91
C ALA A 89 -6.22 25.39 26.77
N PHE A 90 -7.35 26.10 26.94
CA PHE A 90 -8.42 26.10 25.95
C PHE A 90 -8.20 27.14 24.85
N PHE A 91 -8.71 26.85 23.65
CA PHE A 91 -8.66 27.76 22.50
C PHE A 91 -9.97 27.62 21.71
N PRO A 92 -10.62 28.74 21.28
CA PRO A 92 -11.88 28.67 20.55
C PRO A 92 -11.69 28.02 19.18
N THR A 93 -12.69 27.27 18.70
CA THR A 93 -12.72 26.90 17.29
C THR A 93 -12.83 28.18 16.45
N THR A 94 -11.87 28.43 15.57
CA THR A 94 -11.71 29.70 14.86
C THR A 94 -11.76 29.48 13.36
N LEU A 95 -12.65 30.20 12.68
CA LEU A 95 -12.76 30.20 11.23
C LEU A 95 -12.37 31.58 10.70
N LEU A 96 -11.43 31.58 9.77
CA LEU A 96 -10.99 32.77 9.04
C LEU A 96 -11.50 32.71 7.60
N TYR A 97 -11.61 33.87 6.97
CA TYR A 97 -11.95 34.03 5.58
C TYR A 97 -10.94 34.97 4.91
N SER A 98 -10.28 34.50 3.85
CA SER A 98 -9.40 35.35 3.03
C SER A 98 -10.06 35.58 1.68
N GLU A 99 -10.66 36.76 1.51
CA GLU A 99 -11.36 37.15 0.28
C GLU A 99 -10.44 37.15 -0.95
N LYS A 100 -9.16 37.53 -0.76
CA LYS A 100 -8.17 37.68 -1.82
C LYS A 100 -6.98 36.75 -1.58
N PRO A 101 -7.13 35.43 -1.76
CA PRO A 101 -6.14 34.46 -1.31
C PRO A 101 -4.82 34.52 -2.09
N PHE A 102 -4.78 35.16 -3.25
CA PHE A 102 -3.53 35.41 -4.00
C PHE A 102 -2.79 36.67 -3.57
N ALA A 103 -3.42 37.58 -2.81
CA ALA A 103 -2.85 38.89 -2.51
C ALA A 103 -1.83 38.85 -1.36
N ARG A 104 -1.89 37.83 -0.51
CA ARG A 104 -1.13 37.70 0.75
C ARG A 104 -0.60 36.28 0.91
N ASP A 105 0.63 36.16 1.40
CA ASP A 105 1.30 34.86 1.55
C ASP A 105 0.98 34.22 2.90
N GLU A 106 0.61 35.01 3.92
CA GLU A 106 0.44 34.55 5.30
C GLU A 106 -0.49 33.33 5.43
N PRO A 107 -1.66 33.27 4.78
CA PRO A 107 -2.53 32.09 4.86
C PRO A 107 -1.92 30.82 4.25
N HIS A 108 -0.88 30.97 3.41
CA HIS A 108 -0.15 29.88 2.77
C HIS A 108 1.19 29.57 3.43
N SER A 109 1.70 30.44 4.31
CA SER A 109 3.00 30.29 4.98
C SER A 109 2.94 30.12 6.49
N VAL A 110 1.87 30.59 7.14
CA VAL A 110 1.69 30.51 8.59
C VAL A 110 0.73 29.37 8.94
N GLU A 111 1.15 28.48 9.84
CA GLU A 111 0.29 27.46 10.42
C GLU A 111 0.01 27.79 11.89
N ALA A 112 -1.26 27.95 12.24
CA ALA A 112 -1.70 27.92 13.64
C ALA A 112 -2.00 26.46 14.03
N PHE A 113 -1.13 25.84 14.83
CA PHE A 113 -1.23 24.42 15.24
C PHE A 113 -2.30 24.18 16.33
N GLY A 114 -3.53 24.51 15.99
CA GLY A 114 -4.70 24.46 16.87
C GLY A 114 -6.00 24.37 16.07
N PRO A 115 -7.16 24.71 16.67
CA PRO A 115 -8.46 24.62 16.00
C PRO A 115 -8.73 25.87 15.13
N VAL A 116 -7.82 26.21 14.23
CA VAL A 116 -7.90 27.35 13.30
C VAL A 116 -7.92 26.86 11.85
N ASN A 117 -8.83 27.40 11.03
CA ASN A 117 -8.94 27.11 9.60
C ASN A 117 -9.23 28.39 8.81
N THR A 118 -8.67 28.53 7.60
CA THR A 118 -8.94 29.65 6.69
C THR A 118 -9.66 29.18 5.43
N VAL A 119 -10.82 29.76 5.14
CA VAL A 119 -11.58 29.55 3.89
C VAL A 119 -11.09 30.53 2.83
N MET A 120 -10.93 30.04 1.60
CA MET A 120 -10.39 30.80 0.46
C MET A 120 -11.20 30.48 -0.81
N PRO A 121 -11.72 31.50 -1.52
CA PRO A 121 -12.44 31.28 -2.77
C PRO A 121 -11.48 30.98 -3.94
N TYR A 122 -11.96 30.27 -4.95
CA TYR A 122 -11.32 30.10 -6.25
C TYR A 122 -12.35 30.16 -7.38
N LYS A 123 -11.93 30.59 -8.58
CA LYS A 123 -12.82 30.76 -9.74
C LYS A 123 -12.73 29.64 -10.76
N SER A 124 -11.65 28.86 -10.74
CA SER A 124 -11.45 27.72 -11.63
C SER A 124 -10.67 26.59 -10.95
N VAL A 125 -10.70 25.39 -11.53
CA VAL A 125 -9.89 24.25 -11.08
C VAL A 125 -8.39 24.58 -11.09
N ASP A 126 -7.92 25.33 -12.08
CA ASP A 126 -6.52 25.77 -12.16
C ASP A 126 -6.15 26.72 -11.01
N GLU A 127 -7.04 27.63 -10.63
CA GLU A 127 -6.83 28.48 -9.44
C GLU A 127 -6.79 27.62 -8.17
N ALA A 128 -7.69 26.65 -8.01
CA ALA A 128 -7.68 25.75 -6.87
C ALA A 128 -6.37 24.95 -6.77
N ILE A 129 -5.86 24.44 -7.91
CA ILE A 129 -4.57 23.74 -7.99
C ILE A 129 -3.43 24.68 -7.59
N THR A 130 -3.46 25.92 -8.10
CA THR A 130 -2.43 26.93 -7.79
C THR A 130 -2.43 27.26 -6.30
N LEU A 131 -3.59 27.55 -5.73
CA LEU A 131 -3.76 27.81 -4.30
C LEU A 131 -3.31 26.62 -3.46
N ALA A 132 -3.66 25.38 -3.83
CA ALA A 132 -3.21 24.20 -3.12
C ALA A 132 -1.68 24.13 -3.06
N LYS A 133 -0.99 24.40 -4.19
CA LYS A 133 0.48 24.43 -4.30
C LYS A 133 1.14 25.55 -3.51
N MET A 134 0.47 26.68 -3.29
CA MET A 134 1.02 27.80 -2.51
C MET A 134 1.38 27.41 -1.06
N GLY A 135 0.87 26.28 -0.54
CA GLY A 135 1.34 25.68 0.71
C GLY A 135 2.80 25.19 0.70
N ARG A 136 3.45 25.14 -0.48
CA ARG A 136 4.86 24.76 -0.71
C ARG A 136 5.21 23.37 -0.19
N GLY A 137 4.30 22.43 -0.37
CA GLY A 137 4.44 21.05 0.10
C GLY A 137 3.63 20.78 1.37
N SER A 138 2.80 19.74 1.34
CA SER A 138 1.84 19.41 2.40
C SER A 138 1.77 17.91 2.64
N LEU A 139 1.45 17.51 3.88
CA LEU A 139 1.34 16.09 4.23
C LEU A 139 0.12 15.44 3.55
N VAL A 140 -1.00 16.15 3.50
CA VAL A 140 -2.25 15.63 2.93
C VAL A 140 -3.12 16.75 2.38
N GLY A 141 -3.82 16.47 1.29
CA GLY A 141 -4.96 17.24 0.81
C GLY A 141 -6.22 16.36 0.72
N SER A 142 -7.39 16.98 0.70
CA SER A 142 -8.65 16.30 0.37
C SER A 142 -9.43 17.06 -0.69
N LEU A 143 -10.05 16.30 -1.60
CA LEU A 143 -10.96 16.81 -2.60
C LEU A 143 -12.33 16.17 -2.40
N PHE A 144 -13.37 17.01 -2.41
CA PHE A 144 -14.76 16.58 -2.32
C PHE A 144 -15.43 16.88 -3.66
N THR A 145 -15.70 15.86 -4.46
CA THR A 145 -16.32 16.00 -5.79
C THR A 145 -17.04 14.72 -6.18
N SER A 146 -18.11 14.82 -6.97
CA SER A 146 -18.73 13.67 -7.66
C SER A 146 -18.36 13.59 -9.14
N ASP A 147 -17.52 14.51 -9.64
CA ASP A 147 -17.01 14.50 -11.00
C ASP A 147 -15.58 13.96 -11.05
N ASP A 148 -15.42 12.79 -11.69
CA ASP A 148 -14.15 12.10 -11.84
C ASP A 148 -13.16 12.85 -12.74
N SER A 149 -13.63 13.70 -13.66
CA SER A 149 -12.76 14.52 -14.51
C SER A 149 -12.07 15.60 -13.68
N THR A 150 -12.84 16.34 -12.88
CA THR A 150 -12.31 17.27 -11.88
C THR A 150 -11.36 16.56 -10.91
N ALA A 151 -11.71 15.36 -10.43
CA ALA A 151 -10.85 14.60 -9.53
C ALA A 151 -9.50 14.28 -10.16
N ARG A 152 -9.49 13.81 -11.41
CA ARG A 152 -8.28 13.54 -12.19
C ARG A 152 -7.42 14.80 -12.32
N ASP A 153 -8.01 15.91 -12.75
CA ASP A 153 -7.27 17.14 -13.06
C ASP A 153 -6.66 17.75 -11.80
N VAL A 154 -7.41 17.80 -10.70
CA VAL A 154 -6.89 18.26 -9.41
C VAL A 154 -5.78 17.34 -8.91
N VAL A 155 -5.95 16.02 -8.94
CA VAL A 155 -4.94 15.07 -8.46
C VAL A 155 -3.63 15.21 -9.23
N LEU A 156 -3.69 15.20 -10.56
CA LEU A 156 -2.49 15.39 -11.40
C LEU A 156 -1.89 16.78 -11.20
N GLY A 157 -2.74 17.78 -10.95
CA GLY A 157 -2.33 19.13 -10.61
C GLY A 157 -1.53 19.20 -9.32
N VAL A 158 -1.96 18.55 -8.23
CA VAL A 158 -1.46 18.81 -6.87
C VAL A 158 -0.61 17.70 -6.25
N ALA A 159 -0.58 16.49 -6.81
CA ALA A 159 0.08 15.32 -6.20
C ALA A 159 1.58 15.54 -5.98
N SER A 160 2.26 16.29 -6.84
CA SER A 160 3.68 16.66 -6.66
C SER A 160 3.95 17.54 -5.43
N HIS A 161 2.90 18.06 -4.78
CA HIS A 161 2.97 18.93 -3.61
C HIS A 161 2.31 18.31 -2.36
N HIS A 162 1.76 17.09 -2.46
CA HIS A 162 1.07 16.43 -1.35
C HIS A 162 1.50 14.97 -1.25
N GLY A 163 1.95 14.51 -0.08
CA GLY A 163 2.31 13.08 0.06
C GLY A 163 1.10 12.14 0.12
N ARG A 164 -0.10 12.67 0.38
CA ARG A 164 -1.36 11.91 0.29
C ARG A 164 -2.52 12.78 -0.16
N LEU A 165 -3.43 12.20 -0.94
CA LEU A 165 -4.70 12.83 -1.31
C LEU A 165 -5.86 11.93 -0.88
N VAL A 166 -6.91 12.54 -0.34
CA VAL A 166 -8.16 11.86 0.02
C VAL A 166 -9.27 12.36 -0.88
N LEU A 167 -9.77 11.50 -1.76
CA LEU A 167 -10.87 11.82 -2.67
C LEU A 167 -12.17 11.32 -2.04
N LEU A 168 -13.12 12.23 -1.85
CA LEU A 168 -14.37 11.95 -1.16
C LEU A 168 -15.57 12.27 -2.03
N ASN A 169 -16.46 11.31 -2.12
CA ASN A 169 -17.78 11.43 -2.73
C ASN A 169 -18.79 10.63 -1.90
N ARG A 170 -20.04 10.56 -2.38
CA ARG A 170 -21.12 9.85 -1.67
C ARG A 170 -20.86 8.34 -1.49
N ASP A 171 -20.07 7.74 -2.38
CA ASP A 171 -19.81 6.30 -2.40
C ASP A 171 -18.69 5.93 -1.42
N SER A 172 -17.67 6.79 -1.29
CA SER A 172 -16.54 6.56 -0.38
C SER A 172 -16.75 7.08 1.05
N ALA A 173 -17.61 8.09 1.24
CA ALA A 173 -17.75 8.78 2.53
C ALA A 173 -18.12 7.87 3.72
N LYS A 174 -18.95 6.83 3.49
CA LYS A 174 -19.41 5.93 4.57
C LYS A 174 -18.31 5.05 5.15
N ALA A 175 -17.33 4.67 4.33
CA ALA A 175 -16.23 3.78 4.71
C ALA A 175 -14.88 4.51 4.82
N SER A 176 -14.86 5.82 4.56
CA SER A 176 -13.64 6.61 4.63
C SER A 176 -13.10 6.68 6.06
N THR A 177 -11.79 6.48 6.18
CA THR A 177 -11.07 6.67 7.46
C THR A 177 -10.82 8.15 7.77
N GLY A 178 -11.12 9.03 6.80
CA GLY A 178 -11.05 10.48 6.92
C GLY A 178 -9.67 11.08 6.62
N HIS A 179 -9.63 12.40 6.50
CA HIS A 179 -8.42 13.17 6.19
C HIS A 179 -7.34 13.04 7.27
N GLY A 180 -7.72 13.15 8.54
CA GLY A 180 -6.80 13.22 9.69
C GLY A 180 -6.40 11.88 10.31
N SER A 181 -6.47 10.79 9.55
CA SER A 181 -6.17 9.41 9.98
C SER A 181 -5.19 8.76 9.00
N PRO A 182 -3.86 8.92 9.19
CA PRO A 182 -2.87 8.23 8.37
C PRO A 182 -2.97 6.72 8.60
N LEU A 183 -2.95 5.94 7.51
CA LEU A 183 -3.05 4.48 7.56
C LEU A 183 -1.67 3.84 7.41
N PRO A 184 -1.33 2.79 8.16
CA PRO A 184 0.02 2.20 8.18
C PRO A 184 0.50 1.68 6.82
N GLN A 185 -0.43 1.28 5.95
CA GLN A 185 -0.14 0.82 4.58
C GLN A 185 0.01 1.96 3.56
N LEU A 186 -0.38 3.19 3.90
CA LEU A 186 -0.26 4.36 3.03
C LEU A 186 0.93 5.22 3.45
N VAL A 187 1.55 5.90 2.50
CA VAL A 187 2.65 6.84 2.80
C VAL A 187 2.13 7.97 3.69
N HIS A 188 2.85 8.24 4.78
CA HIS A 188 2.69 9.42 5.60
C HIS A 188 3.95 10.28 5.46
N GLY A 189 3.85 11.36 4.71
CA GLY A 189 4.99 12.22 4.37
C GLY A 189 4.55 13.31 3.42
N GLY A 190 5.50 14.10 2.93
CA GLY A 190 5.18 15.13 1.93
C GLY A 190 6.41 15.95 1.55
N PRO A 191 6.43 16.52 0.33
CA PRO A 191 7.56 17.31 -0.16
C PRO A 191 7.64 18.68 0.52
N GLY A 192 8.73 19.40 0.26
CA GLY A 192 8.87 20.82 0.63
C GLY A 192 8.69 21.06 2.12
N ARG A 193 7.76 21.95 2.49
CA ARG A 193 7.51 22.34 3.88
C ARG A 193 7.08 21.18 4.78
N ALA A 194 6.52 20.11 4.22
CA ALA A 194 6.16 18.91 4.97
C ALA A 194 7.38 18.04 5.36
N GLY A 195 8.59 18.40 4.92
CA GLY A 195 9.87 17.82 5.38
C GLY A 195 10.60 16.96 4.35
N GLY A 196 9.93 16.55 3.26
CA GLY A 196 10.54 15.75 2.18
C GLY A 196 10.70 14.26 2.49
N GLY A 197 10.46 13.84 3.73
CA GLY A 197 10.51 12.44 4.15
C GLY A 197 9.22 11.67 3.90
N GLU A 198 9.32 10.34 4.01
CA GLU A 198 8.21 9.40 4.00
C GLU A 198 8.29 8.47 5.22
N GLU A 199 7.15 8.19 5.82
CA GLU A 199 6.95 7.21 6.88
C GLU A 199 5.79 6.27 6.50
N MET A 200 5.62 5.18 7.25
CA MET A 200 4.56 4.18 7.00
C MET A 200 4.68 3.56 5.59
N GLY A 201 3.61 3.54 4.78
CA GLY A 201 3.69 3.03 3.40
C GLY A 201 3.90 1.51 3.27
N GLY A 202 3.55 0.75 4.31
CA GLY A 202 3.73 -0.71 4.36
C GLY A 202 5.20 -1.10 4.32
N ILE A 203 5.59 -1.92 3.34
CA ILE A 203 6.99 -2.35 3.18
C ILE A 203 7.95 -1.18 2.89
N ARG A 204 7.46 -0.07 2.29
CA ARG A 204 8.30 1.10 1.98
C ARG A 204 8.94 1.69 3.23
N GLY A 205 8.18 1.82 4.31
CA GLY A 205 8.67 2.32 5.60
C GLY A 205 9.79 1.47 6.17
N ALA A 206 9.71 0.14 6.02
CA ALA A 206 10.76 -0.76 6.47
C ALA A 206 12.07 -0.59 5.68
N LEU A 207 11.99 -0.23 4.39
CA LEU A 207 13.17 -0.07 3.54
C LEU A 207 14.08 1.09 3.97
N HIS A 208 13.58 2.09 4.71
CA HIS A 208 14.42 3.16 5.28
C HIS A 208 15.40 2.67 6.34
N TYR A 209 15.09 1.54 6.99
CA TYR A 209 15.92 0.92 8.02
C TYR A 209 16.81 -0.20 7.47
N MET A 210 16.85 -0.37 6.15
CA MET A 210 17.65 -1.39 5.47
C MET A 210 18.68 -0.74 4.55
N GLN A 211 19.90 -1.29 4.50
CA GLN A 211 20.87 -0.92 3.48
C GLN A 211 20.62 -1.74 2.21
N ARG A 212 20.19 -1.10 1.13
CA ARG A 212 20.09 -1.75 -0.18
C ARG A 212 21.48 -1.85 -0.80
N THR A 213 21.87 -3.07 -1.18
CA THR A 213 23.18 -3.35 -1.79
C THR A 213 22.99 -4.11 -3.09
N ALA A 214 23.54 -3.59 -4.19
CA ALA A 214 23.60 -4.33 -5.44
C ALA A 214 24.73 -5.36 -5.37
N VAL A 215 24.39 -6.65 -5.40
CA VAL A 215 25.36 -7.76 -5.37
C VAL A 215 25.44 -8.39 -6.75
N GLN A 216 26.66 -8.49 -7.29
CA GLN A 216 26.93 -9.14 -8.57
C GLN A 216 27.72 -10.43 -8.34
N GLY A 217 27.47 -11.45 -9.17
CA GLY A 217 28.11 -12.75 -9.06
C GLY A 217 27.46 -13.78 -9.98
N SER A 218 27.98 -15.01 -9.96
CA SER A 218 27.34 -16.11 -10.68
C SER A 218 25.96 -16.44 -10.06
N PRO A 219 25.00 -16.97 -10.83
CA PRO A 219 23.70 -17.37 -10.31
C PRO A 219 23.76 -18.32 -9.11
N THR A 220 24.72 -19.27 -9.12
CA THR A 220 24.94 -20.20 -8.00
C THR A 220 25.38 -19.49 -6.73
N THR A 221 26.33 -18.56 -6.83
CA THR A 221 26.78 -17.78 -5.67
C THR A 221 25.65 -16.89 -5.17
N LEU A 222 24.96 -16.19 -6.07
CA LEU A 222 23.85 -15.32 -5.71
C LEU A 222 22.71 -16.11 -5.04
N THR A 223 22.42 -17.33 -5.49
CA THR A 223 21.43 -18.23 -4.85
C THR A 223 21.78 -18.53 -3.40
N LYS A 224 23.07 -18.79 -3.12
CA LYS A 224 23.54 -19.05 -1.75
C LYS A 224 23.44 -17.79 -0.87
N VAL A 225 23.69 -16.61 -1.44
CA VAL A 225 23.62 -15.33 -0.73
C VAL A 225 22.17 -14.93 -0.45
N SER A 226 21.26 -15.06 -1.43
CA SER A 226 19.87 -14.64 -1.31
C SER A 226 18.97 -15.65 -0.61
N SER A 227 19.39 -16.92 -0.51
CA SER A 227 18.49 -18.03 -0.17
C SER A 227 17.25 -18.07 -1.08
N GLU A 228 17.46 -17.80 -2.36
CA GLU A 228 16.45 -17.90 -3.42
C GLU A 228 17.15 -18.39 -4.70
N TRP A 229 16.63 -19.45 -5.31
CA TRP A 229 17.22 -19.99 -6.53
C TRP A 229 17.09 -19.01 -7.69
N ILE A 230 18.22 -18.75 -8.34
CA ILE A 230 18.30 -17.89 -9.51
C ILE A 230 18.53 -18.76 -10.74
N ARG A 231 17.84 -18.43 -11.84
CA ARG A 231 17.96 -19.17 -13.09
C ARG A 231 19.42 -19.23 -13.56
N GLY A 232 19.85 -20.41 -13.98
CA GLY A 232 21.24 -20.69 -14.33
C GLY A 232 22.14 -21.07 -13.15
N ALA A 233 21.60 -21.09 -11.92
CA ALA A 233 22.31 -21.65 -10.77
C ALA A 233 22.40 -23.17 -10.86
N GLU A 234 23.34 -23.72 -10.11
CA GLU A 234 23.50 -25.16 -9.91
C GLU A 234 22.16 -25.81 -9.51
N GLN A 235 21.78 -26.86 -10.25
CA GLN A 235 20.60 -27.67 -9.95
C GLN A 235 21.00 -28.83 -9.04
N LYS A 236 20.12 -29.18 -8.11
CA LYS A 236 20.30 -30.34 -7.23
C LYS A 236 19.26 -31.41 -7.58
N PRO A 237 19.53 -32.29 -8.56
CA PRO A 237 18.60 -33.36 -8.88
C PRO A 237 18.50 -34.35 -7.71
N ASP A 238 17.30 -34.84 -7.45
CA ASP A 238 17.04 -35.90 -6.47
C ASP A 238 16.23 -37.02 -7.13
N LYS A 239 16.47 -38.25 -6.68
CA LYS A 239 15.70 -39.43 -7.10
C LYS A 239 14.29 -39.43 -6.50
N ARG A 240 14.10 -38.87 -5.31
CA ARG A 240 12.78 -38.78 -4.67
C ARG A 240 12.06 -37.55 -5.18
N HIS A 241 10.85 -37.76 -5.72
CA HIS A 241 10.02 -36.68 -6.24
C HIS A 241 9.75 -35.61 -5.16
N PRO A 242 9.92 -34.30 -5.45
CA PRO A 242 9.81 -33.26 -4.43
C PRO A 242 8.44 -33.20 -3.74
N PHE A 243 7.35 -33.54 -4.44
CA PHE A 243 6.00 -33.59 -3.83
C PHE A 243 5.83 -34.70 -2.79
N ARG A 244 6.79 -35.63 -2.68
CA ARG A 244 6.81 -36.67 -1.65
C ARG A 244 7.56 -36.25 -0.40
N LYS A 245 8.16 -35.06 -0.38
CA LYS A 245 8.98 -34.56 0.71
C LYS A 245 8.23 -33.51 1.53
N PHE A 246 8.47 -33.50 2.83
CA PHE A 246 8.01 -32.44 3.71
C PHE A 246 8.76 -31.15 3.41
N TYR A 247 8.18 -30.02 3.84
CA TYR A 247 8.77 -28.69 3.69
C TYR A 247 10.21 -28.64 4.19
N ASP A 248 10.53 -29.27 5.32
CA ASP A 248 11.85 -29.21 5.95
C ASP A 248 12.92 -30.05 5.21
N GLU A 249 12.51 -31.05 4.42
CA GLU A 249 13.42 -31.90 3.63
C GLU A 249 13.85 -31.25 2.31
N ILE A 250 13.00 -30.39 1.73
CA ILE A 250 13.24 -29.79 0.41
C ILE A 250 14.31 -28.71 0.50
N GLN A 251 15.30 -28.75 -0.37
CA GLN A 251 16.33 -27.72 -0.46
C GLN A 251 16.07 -26.73 -1.59
N ILE A 252 16.53 -25.48 -1.42
CA ILE A 252 16.57 -24.51 -2.52
C ILE A 252 17.54 -25.01 -3.60
N GLY A 253 17.09 -24.94 -4.86
CA GLY A 253 17.76 -25.51 -6.03
C GLY A 253 17.47 -27.00 -6.26
N GLU A 254 16.74 -27.67 -5.37
CA GLU A 254 16.27 -29.03 -5.61
C GLU A 254 15.38 -29.06 -6.86
N THR A 255 15.74 -29.92 -7.81
CA THR A 255 15.19 -29.87 -9.17
C THR A 255 14.69 -31.23 -9.62
N LEU A 256 13.44 -31.25 -10.08
CA LEU A 256 12.88 -32.34 -10.87
C LEU A 256 12.96 -31.96 -12.35
N ASN A 257 13.67 -32.77 -13.13
CA ASN A 257 13.59 -32.74 -14.59
C ASN A 257 12.64 -33.85 -15.03
N THR A 258 11.51 -33.48 -15.63
CA THR A 258 10.45 -34.42 -15.96
C THR A 258 10.78 -35.28 -17.17
N GLY A 259 9.93 -36.28 -17.44
CA GLY A 259 9.84 -36.87 -18.78
C GLY A 259 9.35 -35.87 -19.83
N THR A 260 9.15 -36.36 -21.05
CA THR A 260 8.70 -35.56 -22.19
C THR A 260 7.27 -35.88 -22.57
N ARG A 261 6.59 -34.93 -23.24
CA ARG A 261 5.28 -35.13 -23.87
C ARG A 261 5.23 -34.44 -25.23
N THR A 262 4.86 -35.18 -26.26
CA THR A 262 4.60 -34.62 -27.59
C THR A 262 3.20 -34.04 -27.65
N VAL A 263 3.07 -32.80 -28.11
CA VAL A 263 1.79 -32.11 -28.30
C VAL A 263 1.22 -32.50 -29.65
N THR A 264 -0.01 -32.99 -29.66
CA THR A 264 -0.70 -33.46 -30.88
C THR A 264 -1.85 -32.56 -31.26
N GLU A 265 -2.36 -32.68 -32.49
CA GLU A 265 -3.58 -31.98 -32.89
C GLU A 265 -4.76 -32.35 -31.99
N LYS A 266 -4.85 -33.62 -31.59
CA LYS A 266 -5.89 -34.13 -30.68
C LYS A 266 -5.86 -33.42 -29.32
N ASP A 267 -4.67 -33.10 -28.81
CA ASP A 267 -4.54 -32.32 -27.59
C ASP A 267 -5.16 -30.92 -27.74
N VAL A 268 -4.83 -30.24 -28.85
CA VAL A 268 -5.34 -28.89 -29.16
C VAL A 268 -6.86 -28.91 -29.30
N THR A 269 -7.41 -29.86 -30.07
CA THR A 269 -8.86 -29.97 -30.28
C THR A 269 -9.59 -30.33 -28.99
N ASN A 270 -9.05 -31.27 -28.19
CA ASN A 270 -9.68 -31.67 -26.94
C ASN A 270 -9.64 -30.56 -25.91
N PHE A 271 -8.52 -29.82 -25.84
CA PHE A 271 -8.40 -28.69 -24.93
C PHE A 271 -9.34 -27.55 -25.34
N ALA A 272 -9.48 -27.24 -26.63
CA ALA A 272 -10.48 -26.29 -27.12
C ALA A 272 -11.90 -26.70 -26.73
N ALA A 273 -12.23 -27.99 -26.87
CA ALA A 273 -13.55 -28.50 -26.50
C ALA A 273 -13.85 -28.39 -25.00
N ILE A 274 -12.91 -28.79 -24.12
CA ILE A 274 -13.15 -28.77 -22.67
C ILE A 274 -13.05 -27.36 -22.07
N SER A 275 -12.15 -26.52 -22.59
CA SER A 275 -11.97 -25.15 -22.08
C SER A 275 -12.95 -24.15 -22.70
N GLY A 276 -13.52 -24.48 -23.87
CA GLY A 276 -14.31 -23.56 -24.68
C GLY A 276 -13.48 -22.60 -25.55
N ASP A 277 -12.14 -22.60 -25.42
CA ASP A 277 -11.26 -21.70 -26.17
C ASP A 277 -11.04 -22.20 -27.61
N HIS A 278 -11.88 -21.71 -28.52
CA HIS A 278 -11.78 -21.98 -29.96
C HIS A 278 -11.08 -20.84 -30.73
N PHE A 279 -10.14 -20.14 -30.08
CA PHE A 279 -9.41 -19.04 -30.71
C PHE A 279 -8.74 -19.46 -32.03
N TYR A 280 -8.77 -18.56 -33.02
CA TYR A 280 -8.44 -18.88 -34.41
C TYR A 280 -7.01 -19.44 -34.56
N ALA A 281 -6.06 -18.98 -33.75
CA ALA A 281 -4.67 -19.42 -33.80
C ALA A 281 -4.49 -20.90 -33.40
N HIS A 282 -5.50 -21.51 -32.77
CA HIS A 282 -5.49 -22.92 -32.35
C HIS A 282 -6.40 -23.80 -33.23
N MET A 283 -7.42 -23.22 -33.87
CA MET A 283 -8.53 -23.98 -34.46
C MET A 283 -8.81 -23.68 -35.94
N ASN A 284 -8.20 -22.66 -36.55
CA ASN A 284 -8.43 -22.29 -37.94
C ASN A 284 -7.12 -22.21 -38.73
N ASP A 285 -6.90 -23.14 -39.65
CA ASP A 285 -5.67 -23.20 -40.46
C ASP A 285 -5.47 -21.95 -41.34
N ALA A 286 -6.52 -21.46 -42.01
CA ALA A 286 -6.41 -20.32 -42.91
C ALA A 286 -6.03 -19.04 -42.14
N ALA A 287 -6.72 -18.77 -41.02
CA ALA A 287 -6.44 -17.61 -40.19
C ALA A 287 -5.09 -17.72 -39.46
N ALA A 288 -4.71 -18.91 -39.00
CA ALA A 288 -3.44 -19.12 -38.32
C ALA A 288 -2.24 -18.94 -39.28
N LYS A 289 -2.39 -19.31 -40.55
CA LYS A 289 -1.37 -19.10 -41.59
C LYS A 289 -1.07 -17.62 -41.84
N GLU A 290 -2.10 -16.76 -41.75
CA GLU A 290 -1.95 -15.30 -41.90
C GLU A 290 -1.48 -14.60 -40.61
N SER A 291 -1.45 -15.33 -39.48
CA SER A 291 -1.02 -14.80 -38.20
C SER A 291 0.50 -14.73 -38.05
N ILE A 292 0.96 -14.08 -36.99
CA ILE A 292 2.39 -14.04 -36.59
C ILE A 292 3.01 -15.42 -36.34
N PHE A 293 2.19 -16.47 -36.18
CA PHE A 293 2.64 -17.84 -35.93
C PHE A 293 2.82 -18.65 -37.23
N GLY A 294 2.21 -18.23 -38.35
CA GLY A 294 2.29 -18.93 -39.64
C GLY A 294 1.63 -20.31 -39.71
N ALA A 295 1.19 -20.87 -38.59
CA ALA A 295 0.46 -22.14 -38.48
C ALA A 295 -0.31 -22.20 -37.15
N ARG A 296 -1.17 -23.21 -37.00
CA ARG A 296 -1.84 -23.46 -35.71
C ARG A 296 -0.84 -23.84 -34.63
N VAL A 297 -1.02 -23.25 -33.46
CA VAL A 297 -0.20 -23.50 -32.27
C VAL A 297 -1.09 -24.08 -31.16
N ALA A 298 -0.51 -24.75 -30.19
CA ALA A 298 -1.23 -25.22 -29.02
C ALA A 298 -1.61 -24.05 -28.08
N HIS A 299 -2.69 -24.21 -27.32
CA HIS A 299 -3.08 -23.24 -26.30
C HIS A 299 -1.98 -23.09 -25.25
N GLY A 300 -1.64 -21.87 -24.88
CA GLY A 300 -0.71 -21.65 -23.76
C GLY A 300 -1.21 -22.29 -22.46
N TYR A 301 -2.53 -22.23 -22.19
CA TYR A 301 -3.12 -22.90 -21.03
C TYR A 301 -3.04 -24.43 -21.10
N PHE A 302 -3.16 -25.01 -22.30
CA PHE A 302 -2.89 -26.44 -22.47
C PHE A 302 -1.44 -26.77 -22.11
N VAL A 303 -0.47 -25.98 -22.57
CA VAL A 303 0.96 -26.22 -22.29
C VAL A 303 1.25 -26.27 -20.79
N ILE A 304 0.71 -25.33 -20.00
CA ILE A 304 0.90 -25.35 -18.54
C ILE A 304 0.10 -26.44 -17.83
N SER A 305 -1.08 -26.82 -18.34
CA SER A 305 -1.83 -27.98 -17.83
C SER A 305 -1.10 -29.29 -18.10
N ALA A 306 -0.53 -29.43 -19.30
CA ALA A 306 0.31 -30.56 -19.68
C ALA A 306 1.60 -30.61 -18.85
N ALA A 307 2.23 -29.46 -18.61
CA ALA A 307 3.37 -29.35 -17.72
C ALA A 307 3.02 -29.78 -16.29
N ALA A 308 1.89 -29.36 -15.73
CA ALA A 308 1.41 -29.84 -14.43
C ALA A 308 1.23 -31.36 -14.41
N GLY A 309 0.68 -31.94 -15.47
CA GLY A 309 0.63 -33.40 -15.61
C GLY A 309 1.99 -34.11 -15.63
N LEU A 310 3.09 -33.39 -15.90
CA LEU A 310 4.46 -33.94 -15.92
C LEU A 310 5.18 -33.83 -14.57
N PHE A 311 4.95 -32.78 -13.77
CA PHE A 311 5.67 -32.55 -12.51
C PHE A 311 4.84 -32.79 -11.24
N VAL A 312 3.52 -32.97 -11.34
CA VAL A 312 2.67 -33.26 -10.16
C VAL A 312 2.67 -34.77 -9.91
N ASP A 313 2.99 -35.14 -8.67
CA ASP A 313 2.80 -36.52 -8.21
C ASP A 313 1.33 -36.73 -7.79
N PRO A 314 0.64 -37.77 -8.30
CA PRO A 314 -0.80 -37.94 -8.13
C PRO A 314 -1.22 -38.50 -6.76
N GLU A 315 -0.32 -39.19 -6.05
CA GLU A 315 -0.68 -39.88 -4.82
C GLU A 315 -0.64 -38.92 -3.61
N PRO A 316 -1.36 -39.24 -2.52
CA PRO A 316 -1.29 -38.46 -1.29
C PRO A 316 0.15 -38.26 -0.80
N GLY A 317 0.46 -37.01 -0.43
CA GLY A 317 1.78 -36.62 0.04
C GLY A 317 1.76 -35.38 0.93
N PRO A 318 2.94 -34.82 1.28
CA PRO A 318 3.04 -33.62 2.11
C PRO A 318 2.51 -32.34 1.48
N VAL A 319 2.38 -32.27 0.15
CA VAL A 319 1.76 -31.13 -0.54
C VAL A 319 0.27 -31.08 -0.22
N ILE A 320 -0.18 -29.96 0.35
CA ILE A 320 -1.58 -29.73 0.76
C ILE A 320 -2.37 -29.14 -0.40
N ALA A 321 -1.81 -28.11 -1.02
CA ALA A 321 -2.47 -27.37 -2.09
C ALA A 321 -1.46 -26.75 -3.04
N ASN A 322 -1.72 -26.87 -4.33
CA ASN A 322 -1.13 -26.02 -5.36
C ASN A 322 -2.13 -24.88 -5.62
N TYR A 323 -1.88 -23.70 -5.05
CA TYR A 323 -2.91 -22.66 -4.94
C TYR A 323 -2.56 -21.35 -5.66
N GLY A 324 -1.33 -21.21 -6.14
CA GLY A 324 -0.86 -19.96 -6.73
C GLY A 324 0.00 -20.19 -7.96
N LEU A 325 -0.15 -19.28 -8.92
CA LEU A 325 0.68 -19.18 -10.11
C LEU A 325 1.05 -17.71 -10.28
N GLU A 326 2.35 -17.45 -10.40
CA GLU A 326 2.91 -16.10 -10.53
C GLU A 326 3.74 -15.98 -11.81
N ASN A 327 3.78 -14.76 -12.36
CA ASN A 327 4.70 -14.35 -13.43
C ASN A 327 4.71 -15.26 -14.68
N LEU A 328 3.57 -15.87 -15.05
CA LEU A 328 3.48 -16.68 -16.26
C LEU A 328 3.72 -15.86 -17.52
N ARG A 329 4.65 -16.34 -18.35
CA ARG A 329 4.93 -15.81 -19.69
C ARG A 329 5.06 -16.96 -20.67
N PHE A 330 4.37 -16.85 -21.81
CA PHE A 330 4.57 -17.69 -22.98
C PHE A 330 5.63 -17.01 -23.86
N VAL A 331 6.78 -17.65 -24.00
CA VAL A 331 7.97 -17.06 -24.64
C VAL A 331 8.02 -17.42 -26.12
N LYS A 332 7.72 -18.68 -26.44
CA LYS A 332 7.65 -19.21 -27.81
C LYS A 332 6.39 -20.04 -27.99
N PRO A 333 5.80 -20.05 -29.19
CA PRO A 333 4.68 -20.95 -29.49
C PRO A 333 5.13 -22.41 -29.41
N VAL A 334 4.20 -23.29 -29.07
CA VAL A 334 4.34 -24.74 -29.16
C VAL A 334 3.48 -25.19 -30.33
N TYR A 335 4.09 -25.77 -31.35
CA TYR A 335 3.38 -26.27 -32.52
C TYR A 335 2.89 -27.70 -32.31
N ILE A 336 1.92 -28.10 -33.13
CA ILE A 336 1.52 -29.51 -33.23
C ILE A 336 2.74 -30.31 -33.71
N GLY A 337 3.09 -31.37 -32.96
CA GLY A 337 4.28 -32.19 -33.17
C GLY A 337 5.47 -31.82 -32.27
N ASP A 338 5.46 -30.65 -31.62
CA ASP A 338 6.52 -30.28 -30.68
C ASP A 338 6.49 -31.16 -29.43
N THR A 339 7.68 -31.42 -28.88
CA THR A 339 7.82 -32.18 -27.63
C THR A 339 8.24 -31.26 -26.51
N ILE A 340 7.47 -31.24 -25.42
CA ILE A 340 7.75 -30.43 -24.24
C ILE A 340 8.32 -31.26 -23.09
N LYS A 341 9.15 -30.63 -22.26
CA LYS A 341 9.64 -31.14 -20.96
C LYS A 341 9.70 -30.01 -19.95
N VAL A 342 9.79 -30.34 -18.67
CA VAL A 342 9.73 -29.36 -17.58
C VAL A 342 10.93 -29.50 -16.65
N ARG A 343 11.57 -28.35 -16.35
CA ARG A 343 12.39 -28.18 -15.16
C ARG A 343 11.51 -27.59 -14.05
N PHE A 344 11.44 -28.29 -12.93
CA PHE A 344 10.67 -27.90 -11.75
C PHE A 344 11.61 -27.78 -10.55
N THR A 345 11.99 -26.54 -10.20
CA THR A 345 13.03 -26.27 -9.21
C THR A 345 12.50 -25.51 -8.01
N CYS A 346 12.84 -25.96 -6.79
CA CYS A 346 12.53 -25.24 -5.56
C CYS A 346 13.24 -23.89 -5.55
N LYS A 347 12.47 -22.82 -5.71
CA LYS A 347 12.97 -21.45 -5.83
C LYS A 347 13.14 -20.78 -4.49
N GLN A 348 12.09 -20.79 -3.68
CA GLN A 348 12.07 -20.11 -2.39
C GLN A 348 11.20 -20.87 -1.41
N LYS A 349 11.53 -20.76 -0.13
CA LYS A 349 10.78 -21.35 0.96
C LYS A 349 10.39 -20.28 1.97
N THR A 350 9.13 -20.22 2.34
CA THR A 350 8.61 -19.30 3.36
C THR A 350 7.86 -20.10 4.40
N ALA A 351 8.39 -20.17 5.62
CA ALA A 351 7.69 -20.79 6.73
C ALA A 351 6.46 -19.93 7.08
N LYS A 352 5.33 -20.59 7.38
CA LYS A 352 4.16 -19.90 7.90
C LYS A 352 4.04 -20.12 9.40
N ASP A 353 3.50 -19.12 10.08
CA ASP A 353 3.03 -19.30 11.46
C ASP A 353 1.98 -20.39 11.49
N THR A 354 2.04 -21.22 12.54
CA THR A 354 1.07 -22.31 12.74
C THR A 354 -0.06 -21.78 13.61
N PRO A 355 -1.29 -21.69 13.10
CA PRO A 355 -2.46 -21.35 13.93
C PRO A 355 -2.63 -22.38 15.06
N PRO A 356 -3.28 -22.02 16.20
CA PRO A 356 -3.43 -22.91 17.36
C PRO A 356 -3.98 -24.32 17.03
N ASP A 357 -4.84 -24.44 16.02
CA ASP A 357 -5.42 -25.71 15.55
C ASP A 357 -5.01 -26.06 14.11
N GLY A 358 -3.99 -25.39 13.59
CA GLY A 358 -3.54 -25.53 12.21
C GLY A 358 -2.48 -26.62 12.06
N VAL A 359 -2.43 -27.24 10.88
CA VAL A 359 -1.31 -28.10 10.50
C VAL A 359 -0.09 -27.22 10.20
N PRO A 360 1.07 -27.46 10.83
CA PRO A 360 2.29 -26.73 10.53
C PRO A 360 2.69 -26.92 9.08
N GLN A 361 2.96 -25.79 8.43
CA GLN A 361 3.10 -25.74 6.98
C GLN A 361 4.00 -24.58 6.56
N GLY A 362 4.50 -24.67 5.35
CA GLY A 362 5.22 -23.59 4.69
C GLY A 362 4.79 -23.47 3.23
N VAL A 363 5.12 -22.35 2.62
CA VAL A 363 4.95 -22.14 1.19
C VAL A 363 6.28 -22.42 0.50
N ILE A 364 6.25 -23.23 -0.55
CA ILE A 364 7.37 -23.40 -1.46
C ILE A 364 6.97 -22.77 -2.79
N ALA A 365 7.77 -21.82 -3.24
CA ALA A 365 7.71 -21.28 -4.58
C ALA A 365 8.62 -22.13 -5.47
N TRP A 366 8.11 -22.55 -6.63
CA TRP A 366 8.83 -23.37 -7.60
C TRP A 366 9.06 -22.58 -8.89
N ASP A 367 10.30 -22.44 -9.36
CA ASP A 367 10.58 -21.98 -10.71
C ASP A 367 10.27 -23.11 -11.69
N VAL A 368 9.35 -22.85 -12.61
CA VAL A 368 8.93 -23.79 -13.64
C VAL A 368 9.35 -23.25 -14.99
N GLU A 369 10.10 -24.06 -15.72
CA GLU A 369 10.49 -23.78 -17.09
C GLU A 369 10.12 -24.96 -17.97
N VAL A 370 9.25 -24.70 -18.94
CA VAL A 370 8.86 -25.63 -19.98
C VAL A 370 9.73 -25.34 -21.20
N THR A 371 10.45 -26.34 -21.69
CA THR A 371 11.26 -26.25 -22.91
C THR A 371 10.76 -27.21 -23.98
N ASN A 372 11.03 -26.89 -25.24
CA ASN A 372 10.76 -27.78 -26.38
C ASN A 372 11.94 -28.75 -26.64
N GLN A 373 11.85 -29.51 -27.73
CA GLN A 373 12.89 -30.45 -28.18
C GLN A 373 14.24 -29.80 -28.49
N ASN A 374 14.28 -28.48 -28.70
CA ASN A 374 15.48 -27.70 -29.00
C ASN A 374 16.03 -26.99 -27.74
N ASP A 375 15.55 -27.37 -26.55
CA ASP A 375 15.90 -26.72 -25.27
C ASP A 375 15.52 -25.23 -25.19
N GLU A 376 14.59 -24.78 -26.04
CA GLU A 376 14.14 -23.40 -26.02
C GLU A 376 12.97 -23.23 -25.04
N PRO A 377 12.97 -22.20 -24.19
CA PRO A 377 11.88 -21.96 -23.26
C PRO A 377 10.61 -21.55 -24.03
N VAL A 378 9.53 -22.28 -23.79
CA VAL A 378 8.20 -22.01 -24.37
C VAL A 378 7.27 -21.39 -23.34
N ALA A 379 7.38 -21.78 -22.06
CA ALA A 379 6.65 -21.17 -20.97
C ALA A 379 7.51 -21.12 -19.69
N VAL A 380 7.47 -19.99 -18.98
CA VAL A 380 8.17 -19.79 -17.71
C VAL A 380 7.24 -19.17 -16.70
N TYR A 381 7.24 -19.68 -15.46
CA TYR A 381 6.34 -19.24 -14.41
C TYR A 381 6.81 -19.70 -13.02
N THR A 382 6.14 -19.22 -11.97
CA THR A 382 6.35 -19.69 -10.60
C THR A 382 5.08 -20.31 -10.05
N ILE A 383 5.18 -21.47 -9.40
CA ILE A 383 4.06 -22.11 -8.70
C ILE A 383 4.23 -21.94 -7.20
N LEU A 384 3.14 -21.64 -6.49
CA LEU A 384 3.09 -21.63 -5.04
C LEU A 384 2.36 -22.86 -4.50
N THR A 385 3.10 -23.71 -3.78
CA THR A 385 2.54 -24.86 -3.09
C THR A 385 2.57 -24.67 -1.58
N LEU A 386 1.48 -25.01 -0.92
CA LEU A 386 1.41 -25.14 0.53
C LEU A 386 1.80 -26.58 0.90
N VAL A 387 2.82 -26.74 1.75
CA VAL A 387 3.44 -28.04 2.05
C VAL A 387 3.52 -28.23 3.57
N LYS A 388 3.14 -29.42 4.05
CA LYS A 388 3.27 -29.81 5.47
C LYS A 388 4.73 -29.76 5.90
N ARG A 389 4.97 -29.34 7.14
CA ARG A 389 6.27 -29.51 7.82
C ARG A 389 6.38 -30.91 8.44
N SER A 390 7.59 -31.39 8.65
CA SER A 390 7.81 -32.72 9.20
C SER A 390 7.46 -32.76 10.70
N PRO A 391 6.91 -33.88 11.22
CA PRO A 391 6.62 -34.04 12.64
C PRO A 391 7.86 -33.92 13.53
N GLU A 392 9.03 -34.36 13.05
CA GLU A 392 10.28 -34.32 13.81
C GLU A 392 10.84 -32.90 13.98
N ALA A 393 10.70 -32.04 12.96
CA ALA A 393 11.08 -30.63 13.05
C ALA A 393 10.21 -29.83 14.03
N MET A 394 9.03 -30.34 14.38
CA MET A 394 8.17 -29.76 15.42
C MET A 394 8.67 -30.03 16.85
N SER A 395 9.37 -31.15 17.06
CA SER A 395 9.88 -31.54 18.39
C SER A 395 11.08 -30.68 18.82
N THR A 396 11.85 -30.20 17.85
CA THR A 396 13.06 -29.38 18.08
C THR A 396 12.82 -27.88 17.99
N ALA A 397 11.66 -27.45 17.51
CA ALA A 397 11.26 -26.05 17.55
C ALA A 397 10.89 -25.68 18.99
N THR A 398 11.80 -25.01 19.69
CA THR A 398 11.46 -24.32 20.95
C THR A 398 10.22 -23.47 20.69
N PRO A 399 9.19 -23.48 21.56
CA PRO A 399 8.07 -22.57 21.39
C PRO A 399 8.65 -21.17 21.27
N GLN A 400 8.44 -20.50 20.14
CA GLN A 400 8.70 -19.07 20.07
C GLN A 400 7.94 -18.49 21.25
N ALA A 401 8.68 -17.85 22.17
CA ALA A 401 8.07 -17.16 23.28
C ALA A 401 6.97 -16.29 22.69
N LYS A 402 5.71 -16.60 23.02
CA LYS A 402 4.63 -15.66 22.78
C LYS A 402 5.11 -14.38 23.45
N ILE A 403 5.43 -13.38 22.65
CA ILE A 403 5.59 -12.03 23.17
C ILE A 403 4.22 -11.78 23.85
N PRO A 404 4.16 -11.65 25.18
CA PRO A 404 2.91 -11.36 25.84
C PRO A 404 2.33 -10.11 25.16
N PRO A 405 1.00 -10.00 25.00
CA PRO A 405 0.41 -8.77 24.49
C PRO A 405 0.96 -7.63 25.34
N ASP A 406 1.82 -6.83 24.72
CA ASP A 406 2.58 -5.83 25.43
C ASP A 406 1.57 -4.73 25.79
N GLU A 407 1.15 -4.70 27.05
CA GLU A 407 0.29 -3.64 27.61
C GLU A 407 0.92 -2.23 27.46
N ASN A 408 2.15 -2.13 26.93
CA ASN A 408 2.87 -0.88 26.72
C ASN A 408 3.02 -0.40 25.27
N VAL A 409 2.34 -0.98 24.27
CA VAL A 409 2.31 -0.37 22.92
C VAL A 409 1.70 1.05 22.92
N ALA A 410 0.87 1.38 23.92
CA ALA A 410 0.36 2.73 24.14
C ALA A 410 1.45 3.72 24.62
N ASN A 411 2.47 3.26 25.35
CA ASN A 411 3.52 4.11 25.94
C ASN A 411 4.73 4.31 25.01
N ALA A 412 5.03 3.37 24.11
CA ALA A 412 6.13 3.51 23.16
C ALA A 412 5.88 4.62 22.13
N ASN A 413 4.62 4.77 21.67
CA ASN A 413 4.21 5.87 20.79
C ASN A 413 4.29 7.26 21.46
N ALA A 414 4.27 7.34 22.79
CA ALA A 414 4.41 8.59 23.52
C ALA A 414 5.88 9.04 23.64
N ARG A 415 6.85 8.10 23.68
CA ARG A 415 8.28 8.42 23.80
C ARG A 415 8.95 8.76 22.47
N ALA A 416 8.50 8.19 21.34
CA ALA A 416 9.05 8.54 20.02
C ALA A 416 8.71 9.98 19.59
N ILE A 417 7.61 10.56 20.08
CA ILE A 417 7.22 11.95 19.81
C ILE A 417 8.07 12.96 20.64
N ALA A 418 8.69 12.52 21.73
CA ALA A 418 9.47 13.40 22.60
C ALA A 418 10.93 13.61 22.14
N HIS A 419 11.49 12.72 21.30
CA HIS A 419 12.90 12.77 20.90
C HIS A 419 13.20 13.51 19.59
N THR A 420 12.17 13.94 18.85
CA THR A 420 12.31 14.76 17.63
C THR A 420 12.22 16.26 17.88
N VAL A 421 11.98 16.70 19.13
CA VAL A 421 11.92 18.12 19.52
C VAL A 421 12.83 18.36 20.73
N GLY A 422 14.13 18.55 20.50
CA GLY A 422 15.05 18.96 21.57
C GLY A 422 16.50 18.64 21.29
N GLY A 423 17.17 19.48 20.49
CA GLY A 423 18.59 19.30 20.16
C GLY A 423 19.27 20.60 19.76
N GLY A 424 19.12 21.66 20.57
CA GLY A 424 19.96 22.85 20.49
C GLY A 424 20.60 23.11 21.86
N LYS A 425 21.90 22.83 21.99
CA LYS A 425 22.69 23.29 23.14
C LYS A 425 23.07 24.77 22.93
N PRO A 426 22.97 25.63 23.94
CA PRO A 426 23.63 26.93 23.92
C PRO A 426 25.06 26.81 24.46
N ASP A 427 25.99 27.53 23.82
CA ASP A 427 27.16 28.10 24.51
C ASP A 427 26.74 29.31 25.35
#